data_AF-A0A7C7LW58-F1
#
_entry.id   AF-A0A7C7LW58-F1
#
_cell.length_a   1.000
_cell.length_b   1.000
_cell.length_c   1.000
_cell.angle_alpha   90.00
_cell.angle_beta   90.00
_cell.angle_gamma   90.00
#
_symmetry.space_group_name_H-M   'P 1'
#
loop_
_entity.id
_entity.type
_entity.pdbx_description
1 polymer ?
#
loop_
_entity_poly.entity_id
_entity_poly.type
_entity_poly.pdbx_seq_one_letter_code
_entity_poly.pdbx_strand_id
1 'polypeptide(L)'
;MIEITIGLGIAFSLILSETLGVTAGGVIVPGYIALYLHQPDQIFMTFLAAIIVIGIVKFLSNYMFIYGKRRLVLTLLLGFIAGYISRNLIFSPVDTFSYAVIGNIIPGLIASWMDRQGVTRTISVILITAVLVKLLVMLLSGGQLDV
;
A
#
# COMPACT_ATOMS: atom_id res chain seq x y z
N MET A 1 7.90 -0.60 18.64
CA MET A 1 6.84 -1.46 18.05
C MET A 1 6.77 -1.48 16.51
N ILE A 2 7.45 -0.55 15.81
CA ILE A 2 7.41 -0.46 14.34
C ILE A 2 7.93 -1.75 13.67
N GLU A 3 9.09 -2.24 14.10
CA GLU A 3 9.73 -3.44 13.52
C GLU A 3 8.85 -4.69 13.66
N ILE A 4 8.25 -4.91 14.83
CA ILE A 4 7.33 -6.03 15.08
C ILE A 4 6.10 -5.93 14.17
N THR A 5 5.55 -4.72 14.00
CA THR A 5 4.38 -4.50 13.13
C THR A 5 4.70 -4.82 11.66
N ILE A 6 5.84 -4.35 11.17
CA ILE A 6 6.28 -4.64 9.79
C ILE A 6 6.60 -6.13 9.64
N GLY A 7 7.31 -6.73 10.59
CA GLY A 7 7.66 -8.15 10.59
C GLY A 7 6.43 -9.07 10.59
N LEU A 8 5.45 -8.78 11.44
CA LEU A 8 4.17 -9.49 11.44
C LEU A 8 3.41 -9.27 10.12
N GLY A 9 3.37 -8.04 9.61
CA GLY A 9 2.76 -7.75 8.30
C GLY A 9 3.35 -8.56 7.16
N ILE A 10 4.69 -8.70 7.12
CA ILE A 10 5.41 -9.53 6.17
C ILE A 10 5.04 -11.01 6.35
N ALA A 11 5.08 -11.52 7.57
CA ALA A 11 4.77 -12.92 7.87
C ALA A 11 3.33 -13.28 7.43
N PHE A 12 2.34 -12.45 7.80
CA PHE A 12 0.95 -12.67 7.41
C PHE A 12 0.76 -12.52 5.89
N SER A 13 1.38 -11.53 5.25
CA SER A 13 1.29 -11.39 3.80
C SER A 13 1.84 -12.62 3.08
N LEU A 14 2.90 -13.25 3.59
CA LEU A 14 3.45 -14.49 3.03
C LEU A 14 2.50 -15.67 3.25
N ILE A 15 1.98 -15.84 4.47
CA ILE A 15 1.02 -16.90 4.80
C ILE A 15 -0.20 -16.82 3.87
N LEU A 16 -0.80 -15.63 3.70
CA LEU A 16 -1.95 -15.46 2.80
C LEU A 16 -1.59 -15.73 1.33
N SER A 17 -0.39 -15.31 0.90
CA SER A 17 0.08 -15.57 -0.46
C SER A 17 0.20 -17.07 -0.74
N GLU A 18 0.72 -17.85 0.21
CA GLU A 18 0.94 -19.29 0.03
C GLU A 18 -0.35 -20.09 0.21
N THR A 19 -1.18 -19.74 1.20
CA THR A 19 -2.39 -20.52 1.55
C THR A 19 -3.60 -20.18 0.68
N LEU A 20 -3.78 -18.90 0.33
CA LEU A 20 -4.97 -18.42 -0.40
C LEU A 20 -4.64 -18.01 -1.84
N GLY A 21 -3.35 -18.03 -2.23
CA GLY A 21 -2.91 -17.57 -3.56
C GLY A 21 -3.12 -16.07 -3.77
N VAL A 22 -3.24 -15.31 -2.67
CA VAL A 22 -3.69 -13.92 -2.68
C VAL A 22 -2.64 -13.02 -2.02
N THR A 23 -2.27 -11.94 -2.71
CA THR A 23 -1.20 -11.06 -2.28
C THR A 23 -1.74 -9.72 -1.80
N ALA A 24 -1.19 -9.23 -0.69
CA ALA A 24 -1.66 -8.02 -0.04
C ALA A 24 -0.96 -6.76 -0.60
N GLY A 25 -0.96 -6.57 -1.92
CA GLY A 25 -0.36 -5.38 -2.54
C GLY A 25 1.17 -5.31 -2.46
N GLY A 26 1.83 -6.39 -2.04
CA GLY A 26 3.26 -6.50 -1.81
C GLY A 26 3.56 -6.95 -0.39
N VAL A 27 4.59 -7.77 -0.20
CA VAL A 27 4.88 -8.47 1.07
C VAL A 27 4.95 -7.51 2.27
N ILE A 28 5.45 -6.29 2.04
CA ILE A 28 5.70 -5.31 3.11
C ILE A 28 4.48 -4.40 3.37
N VAL A 29 3.55 -4.29 2.41
CA VAL A 29 2.49 -3.27 2.41
C VAL A 29 1.53 -3.37 3.62
N PRO A 30 1.01 -4.55 4.02
CA PRO A 30 0.10 -4.65 5.16
C PRO A 30 0.70 -4.14 6.46
N GLY A 31 2.01 -4.39 6.66
CA GLY A 31 2.73 -3.91 7.84
C GLY A 31 2.78 -2.40 7.90
N TYR A 32 3.04 -1.73 6.76
CA TYR A 32 2.99 -0.27 6.69
C TYR A 32 1.57 0.26 6.88
N ILE A 33 0.57 -0.33 6.23
CA ILE A 33 -0.82 0.12 6.42
C ILE A 33 -1.25 -0.04 7.88
N ALA A 34 -0.85 -1.12 8.57
CA ALA A 34 -1.14 -1.35 9.98
C ALA A 34 -0.59 -0.24 10.91
N LEU A 35 0.57 0.32 10.58
CA LEU A 35 1.15 1.44 11.34
C LEU A 35 0.27 2.69 11.24
N TYR A 36 -0.25 2.96 10.05
CA TYR A 36 -1.01 4.17 9.72
C TYR A 36 -2.53 4.00 9.82
N LEU A 37 -3.04 2.91 10.42
CA LEU A 37 -4.50 2.70 10.59
C LEU A 37 -5.20 3.80 11.38
N HIS A 38 -4.48 4.56 12.21
CA HIS A 38 -5.02 5.72 12.92
C HIS A 38 -5.16 6.98 12.04
N GLN A 39 -4.55 6.98 10.85
CA GLN A 39 -4.54 8.08 9.88
C GLN A 39 -5.24 7.64 8.59
N PRO A 40 -6.59 7.59 8.59
CA PRO A 40 -7.36 7.07 7.46
C PRO A 40 -7.22 7.92 6.19
N ASP A 41 -6.92 9.21 6.36
CA ASP A 41 -6.60 10.16 5.29
C ASP A 41 -5.38 9.70 4.47
N GLN A 42 -4.27 9.34 5.12
CA GLN A 42 -3.08 8.87 4.42
C GLN A 42 -3.29 7.54 3.72
N ILE A 43 -4.05 6.62 4.34
CA ILE A 43 -4.42 5.34 3.72
C ILE A 43 -5.25 5.58 2.46
N PHE A 44 -6.24 6.46 2.54
CA PHE A 44 -7.08 6.83 1.41
C PHE A 44 -6.24 7.43 0.27
N MET A 45 -5.35 8.38 0.59
CA MET A 45 -4.45 8.99 -0.40
C MET A 45 -3.51 7.97 -1.05
N THR A 46 -3.03 6.99 -0.27
CA THR A 46 -2.17 5.91 -0.78
C THR A 46 -2.91 5.03 -1.79
N PHE A 47 -4.16 4.64 -1.49
CA PHE A 47 -4.98 3.89 -2.43
C PHE A 47 -5.37 4.71 -3.66
N LEU A 48 -5.69 5.99 -3.48
CA LEU A 48 -5.99 6.90 -4.58
C LEU A 48 -4.80 7.03 -5.53
N ALA A 49 -3.59 7.23 -4.99
CA ALA A 49 -2.36 7.27 -5.78
C ALA A 49 -2.13 5.95 -6.53
N ALA A 50 -2.35 4.80 -5.89
CA ALA A 50 -2.23 3.50 -6.56
C ALA A 50 -3.23 3.33 -7.72
N ILE A 51 -4.47 3.79 -7.54
CA ILE A 51 -5.53 3.76 -8.58
C ILE A 51 -5.17 4.69 -9.76
N ILE A 52 -4.63 5.87 -9.49
CA ILE A 52 -4.15 6.78 -10.54
C ILE A 52 -3.01 6.11 -11.32
N VAL A 53 -2.04 5.52 -10.62
CA VAL A 53 -0.87 4.86 -11.22
C VAL A 53 -1.29 3.71 -12.14
N ILE A 54 -2.18 2.81 -11.69
CA ILE A 54 -2.66 1.73 -12.55
C ILE A 54 -3.48 2.26 -13.75
N GLY A 55 -4.24 3.36 -13.56
CA GLY A 55 -4.94 4.04 -14.65
C GLY A 55 -3.99 4.54 -15.72
N ILE A 56 -2.90 5.21 -15.31
CA ILE A 56 -1.83 5.68 -16.20
C ILE A 56 -1.18 4.51 -16.92
N VAL A 57 -0.79 3.44 -16.21
CA VAL A 57 -0.15 2.26 -16.82
C VAL A 57 -1.05 1.59 -17.85
N LYS A 58 -2.36 1.45 -17.57
CA LYS A 58 -3.34 0.89 -18.52
C LYS A 58 -3.49 1.78 -19.75
N PHE A 59 -3.54 3.09 -19.57
CA PHE A 59 -3.58 4.03 -20.70
C PHE A 59 -2.31 3.92 -21.57
N LEU A 60 -1.12 3.92 -20.97
CA LEU A 60 0.14 3.77 -21.69
C LEU A 60 0.25 2.42 -22.40
N SER A 61 -0.30 1.35 -21.82
CA SER A 61 -0.31 0.01 -22.41
C SER A 61 -1.09 -0.07 -23.73
N ASN A 62 -1.95 0.90 -24.04
CA ASN A 62 -2.64 0.97 -25.32
C ASN A 62 -1.74 1.53 -26.44
N TYR A 63 -0.73 2.33 -26.10
CA TYR A 63 0.18 2.96 -27.06
C TYR A 63 1.54 2.30 -27.13
N MET A 64 1.95 1.61 -26.07
CA MET A 64 3.27 1.01 -25.94
C MET A 64 3.19 -0.45 -25.49
N PHE A 65 4.07 -1.28 -26.04
CA PHE A 65 4.20 -2.69 -25.64
C PHE A 65 4.91 -2.83 -24.28
N ILE A 66 4.15 -2.65 -23.21
CA ILE A 66 4.62 -2.74 -21.83
C ILE A 66 4.14 -4.07 -21.22
N TYR A 67 4.92 -5.13 -21.44
CA TYR A 67 4.61 -6.47 -20.90
C TYR A 67 5.67 -6.96 -19.91
N GLY A 68 5.26 -7.92 -19.07
CA GLY A 68 6.13 -8.63 -18.14
C GLY A 68 6.87 -7.70 -17.15
N LYS A 69 8.20 -7.83 -17.09
CA LYS A 69 9.05 -7.09 -16.13
C LYS A 69 9.01 -5.57 -16.35
N ARG A 70 8.87 -5.11 -17.61
CA ARG A 70 8.81 -3.67 -17.93
C ARG A 70 7.59 -3.00 -17.31
N ARG A 71 6.45 -3.71 -17.31
CA ARG A 71 5.20 -3.24 -16.68
C ARG A 71 5.37 -3.03 -15.20
N LEU A 72 5.96 -4.01 -14.51
CA LEU A 72 6.21 -3.92 -13.06
C LEU A 72 7.11 -2.73 -12.73
N VAL A 73 8.24 -2.57 -13.43
CA VAL A 73 9.17 -1.47 -13.17
C VAL A 73 8.51 -0.11 -13.42
N LEU A 74 7.74 0.03 -14.51
CA LEU A 74 7.01 1.26 -14.81
C LEU A 74 5.99 1.59 -13.72
N THR A 75 5.20 0.62 -13.26
CA THR A 75 4.23 0.82 -12.18
C THR A 75 4.90 1.25 -10.88
N LEU A 76 6.05 0.66 -10.53
CA LEU A 76 6.82 1.06 -9.35
C LEU A 76 7.36 2.48 -9.47
N LEU A 77 7.92 2.86 -10.64
CA LEU A 77 8.44 4.20 -10.88
C LEU A 77 7.34 5.26 -10.85
N LEU A 78 6.20 5.01 -11.51
CA LEU A 78 5.06 5.91 -11.49
C LEU A 78 4.48 6.04 -10.07
N GLY A 79 4.42 4.94 -9.32
CA GLY A 79 4.03 4.96 -7.91
C GLY A 79 4.98 5.80 -7.06
N PHE A 80 6.28 5.66 -7.24
CA PHE A 80 7.28 6.47 -6.57
C PHE A 80 7.12 7.96 -6.87
N ILE A 81 6.93 8.31 -8.15
CA ILE A 81 6.71 9.70 -8.58
C ILE A 81 5.41 10.24 -7.97
N ALA A 82 4.31 9.48 -8.03
CA ALA A 82 3.03 9.87 -7.45
C ALA A 82 3.15 10.10 -5.92
N GLY A 83 3.82 9.20 -5.21
CA GLY A 83 4.08 9.34 -3.77
C GLY A 83 4.95 10.56 -3.45
N TYR A 84 6.01 10.80 -4.24
CA TYR A 84 6.88 11.97 -4.08
C TYR A 84 6.12 13.29 -4.31
N ILE A 85 5.30 13.36 -5.36
CA ILE A 85 4.46 14.54 -5.66
C ILE A 85 3.48 14.76 -4.51
N SER A 86 2.79 13.70 -4.07
CA SER A 86 1.79 13.80 -2.99
C SER A 86 2.39 14.32 -1.69
N ARG A 87 3.64 13.96 -1.38
CA ARG A 87 4.30 14.36 -0.13
C ARG A 87 4.89 15.77 -0.18
N ASN A 88 5.44 16.19 -1.32
CA ASN A 88 6.22 17.43 -1.41
C ASN A 88 5.51 18.58 -2.09
N LEU A 89 4.56 18.30 -2.99
CA LEU A 89 3.91 19.31 -3.83
C LEU A 89 2.45 19.54 -3.44
N ILE A 90 1.81 18.58 -2.76
CA ILE A 90 0.44 18.72 -2.26
C ILE A 90 0.52 19.14 -0.80
N PHE A 91 0.52 20.47 -0.60
CA PHE A 91 0.44 21.04 0.73
C PHE A 91 -1.01 21.00 1.22
N SER A 92 -1.25 20.55 2.45
CA SER A 92 -2.59 20.65 3.02
C SER A 92 -2.86 22.10 3.42
N PRO A 93 -3.95 22.72 2.96
CA PRO A 93 -4.38 24.02 3.46
C PRO A 93 -4.91 23.96 4.91
N VAL A 94 -5.15 22.74 5.42
CA VAL A 94 -5.78 22.49 6.72
C VAL A 94 -4.90 21.52 7.51
N ASP A 95 -4.40 21.94 8.66
CA ASP A 95 -3.46 21.15 9.50
C ASP A 95 -4.00 19.77 9.94
N THR A 96 -5.31 19.56 9.85
CA THR A 96 -5.98 18.31 10.25
C THR A 96 -5.97 17.22 9.19
N PHE A 97 -5.71 17.55 7.91
CA PHE A 97 -5.69 16.57 6.82
C PHE A 97 -4.29 16.40 6.25
N SER A 98 -3.82 15.16 6.17
CA SER A 98 -2.57 14.81 5.51
C SER A 98 -2.84 14.24 4.13
N TYR A 99 -2.41 14.96 3.10
CA TYR A 99 -2.37 14.45 1.72
C TYR A 99 -1.13 13.58 1.46
N ALA A 100 -0.32 13.31 2.49
CA ALA A 100 0.90 12.54 2.35
C ALA A 100 0.59 11.04 2.18
N VAL A 101 1.13 10.45 1.11
CA VAL A 101 1.06 9.01 0.87
C VAL A 101 2.04 8.28 1.81
N ILE A 102 1.64 7.08 2.25
CA ILE A 102 2.46 6.21 3.11
C ILE A 102 3.57 5.63 2.25
N GLY A 103 4.80 6.14 2.40
CA GLY A 103 5.98 5.71 1.65
C GLY A 103 5.88 5.93 0.13
N ASN A 104 6.97 6.31 -0.51
CA ASN A 104 6.90 6.62 -1.94
C ASN A 104 6.70 5.34 -2.80
N ILE A 105 7.26 4.21 -2.40
CA ILE A 105 7.24 2.96 -3.20
C ILE A 105 5.92 2.18 -3.03
N ILE A 106 5.26 2.29 -1.87
CA ILE A 106 4.05 1.55 -1.51
C ILE A 106 2.89 1.73 -2.50
N PRO A 107 2.50 2.94 -2.95
CA PRO A 107 1.44 3.08 -3.95
C PRO A 107 1.77 2.35 -5.25
N GLY A 108 3.05 2.31 -5.64
CA GLY A 108 3.51 1.56 -6.82
C GLY A 108 3.41 0.05 -6.64
N LEU A 109 3.78 -0.46 -5.46
CA LEU A 109 3.61 -1.87 -5.12
C LEU A 109 2.13 -2.25 -5.18
N ILE A 110 1.26 -1.49 -4.51
CA ILE A 110 -0.19 -1.73 -4.52
C ILE A 110 -0.73 -1.73 -5.94
N ALA A 111 -0.41 -0.71 -6.74
CA ALA A 111 -0.84 -0.61 -8.13
C ALA A 111 -0.40 -1.82 -8.98
N SER A 112 0.81 -2.33 -8.76
CA SER A 112 1.35 -3.48 -9.50
C SER A 112 0.58 -4.78 -9.25
N TRP A 113 0.01 -4.93 -8.05
CA TRP A 113 -0.81 -6.08 -7.67
C TRP A 113 -2.28 -5.90 -7.98
N MET A 114 -2.81 -4.67 -7.86
CA MET A 114 -4.16 -4.34 -8.35
C MET A 114 -4.33 -4.67 -9.83
N ASP A 115 -3.24 -4.57 -10.60
CA ASP A 115 -3.22 -4.89 -12.01
C ASP A 115 -3.34 -6.39 -12.31
N ARG A 116 -2.81 -7.23 -11.41
CA ARG A 116 -2.84 -8.70 -11.54
C ARG A 116 -4.06 -9.34 -10.89
N GLN A 117 -4.42 -8.87 -9.71
CA GLN A 117 -5.42 -9.48 -8.82
C GLN A 117 -6.76 -8.73 -8.83
N GLY A 118 -6.79 -7.51 -9.37
CA GLY A 118 -7.94 -6.62 -9.35
C GLY A 118 -7.96 -5.69 -8.13
N VAL A 119 -8.50 -4.49 -8.33
CA VAL A 119 -8.50 -3.40 -7.33
C VAL A 119 -9.20 -3.82 -6.03
N THR A 120 -10.42 -4.35 -6.13
CA THR A 120 -11.25 -4.71 -4.97
C THR A 120 -10.60 -5.79 -4.12
N ARG A 121 -10.09 -6.86 -4.76
CA ARG A 121 -9.42 -7.95 -4.06
C ARG A 121 -8.16 -7.47 -3.34
N THR A 122 -7.32 -6.66 -3.99
CA THR A 122 -6.09 -6.16 -3.37
C THR A 122 -6.38 -5.27 -2.16
N ILE A 123 -7.33 -4.33 -2.27
CA ILE A 123 -7.70 -3.45 -1.15
C ILE A 123 -8.25 -4.26 0.03
N SER A 124 -9.17 -5.18 -0.21
CA SER A 124 -9.77 -5.99 0.86
C SER A 124 -8.72 -6.79 1.63
N VAL A 125 -7.77 -7.41 0.91
CA VAL A 125 -6.72 -8.23 1.53
C VAL A 125 -5.77 -7.37 2.34
N ILE A 126 -5.36 -6.21 1.81
CA ILE A 126 -4.51 -5.26 2.55
C ILE A 126 -5.19 -4.82 3.84
N LEU A 127 -6.47 -4.45 3.78
CA LEU A 127 -7.20 -3.97 4.97
C LEU A 127 -7.38 -5.08 6.01
N ILE A 128 -7.81 -6.28 5.59
CA ILE A 128 -7.99 -7.42 6.51
C ILE A 128 -6.65 -7.75 7.19
N THR A 129 -5.58 -7.88 6.41
CA THR A 129 -4.25 -8.21 6.96
C THR A 129 -3.70 -7.11 7.85
N ALA A 130 -3.83 -5.84 7.46
CA ALA A 130 -3.37 -4.72 8.26
C ALA A 130 -4.11 -4.62 9.61
N VAL A 131 -5.44 -4.80 9.61
CA VAL A 131 -6.24 -4.80 10.84
C VAL A 131 -5.86 -5.97 11.74
N LEU A 132 -5.72 -7.18 11.18
CA LEU A 132 -5.29 -8.36 11.95
C LEU A 132 -3.91 -8.13 12.60
N VAL A 133 -2.95 -7.60 11.84
CA VAL A 133 -1.61 -7.28 12.35
C VAL A 133 -1.71 -6.25 13.48
N LYS A 134 -2.51 -5.19 13.31
CA LYS A 134 -2.67 -4.15 14.33
C LYS A 134 -3.28 -4.69 15.62
N LEU A 135 -4.29 -5.56 15.53
CA LEU A 135 -4.90 -6.20 16.68
C LEU A 135 -3.91 -7.11 17.42
N LEU A 136 -3.12 -7.90 16.68
CA LEU A 136 -2.08 -8.74 17.29
C LEU A 136 -1.01 -7.91 17.99
N VAL A 137 -0.55 -6.82 17.38
CA VAL A 137 0.41 -5.93 18.03
C VAL A 137 -0.19 -5.33 19.31
N MET A 138 -1.45 -4.89 19.27
CA MET A 138 -2.13 -4.36 20.47
C MET A 138 -2.21 -5.40 21.61
N LEU A 139 -2.49 -6.66 21.29
CA LEU A 139 -2.48 -7.76 22.26
C LEU A 139 -1.09 -8.01 22.83
N LEU A 140 -0.06 -8.06 21.99
CA LEU A 140 1.33 -8.30 22.40
C LEU A 140 1.92 -7.15 23.22
N SER A 141 1.51 -5.91 22.93
CA SER A 141 1.94 -4.71 23.64
C SER A 141 1.15 -4.45 24.93
N GLY A 142 0.22 -5.33 25.31
CA GLY A 142 -0.60 -5.15 26.52
C GLY A 142 -1.48 -3.89 26.48
N GLY A 143 -1.87 -3.44 25.27
CA GLY A 143 -2.66 -2.23 25.07
C GLY A 143 -1.88 -0.91 25.06
N GLN A 144 -0.55 -0.92 25.26
CA GLN A 144 0.27 0.28 25.07
C GLN A 144 0.49 0.51 23.57
N LEU A 145 -0.29 1.44 23.01
CA LEU A 145 -0.09 1.94 21.66
C LEU A 145 1.01 3.01 21.71
N ASP A 146 2.27 2.61 21.59
CA ASP A 146 3.33 3.55 21.22
C ASP A 146 3.07 3.99 19.77
N VAL A 147 2.40 5.13 19.63
CA VAL A 147 2.31 5.92 18.40
C VAL A 147 3.24 7.11 18.54
#